data_AF-A0A523EQL7-F1
#
_entry.id   AF-A0A523EQL7-F1
#
_cell.length_a   1.000
_cell.length_b   1.000
_cell.length_c   1.000
_cell.angle_alpha   90.00
_cell.angle_beta   90.00
_cell.angle_gamma   90.00
#
_symmetry.space_group_name_H-M   'P 1'
#
loop_
_entity.id
_entity.type
_entity.pdbx_description
1 polymer ?
#
loop_
_entity_poly.entity_id
_entity_poly.type
_entity_poly.pdbx_seq_one_letter_code
_entity_poly.pdbx_strand_id
1 'polypeptide(L)'
;NDGNALVFPGAVEICDGLDNDCGGVVDELDADTDGFAACMADCNDADPGAHAVPVEATDLFFTDEVTLTWVSTAGAAGPATVHDIAIGLVSELPVGSGISESCVTAPAGTNTATHLPVPLPGDSYWYLVRGRNSCASGTYGDAGYGIPRVTEICP
;
A
#
# COMPACT_ATOMS: atom_id res chain seq x y z
N ASN A 1 5.38 -42.04 2.06
CA ASN A 1 4.99 -41.29 0.86
C ASN A 1 3.49 -41.46 0.71
N ASP A 2 2.74 -40.50 1.24
CA ASP A 2 1.28 -40.42 1.16
C ASP A 2 0.80 -39.72 -0.13
N GLY A 3 1.73 -39.17 -0.92
CA GLY A 3 1.47 -38.56 -2.23
C GLY A 3 1.09 -37.08 -2.17
N ASN A 4 1.23 -36.41 -1.02
CA ASN A 4 0.94 -34.98 -0.93
C ASN A 4 2.07 -34.16 -1.58
N ALA A 5 1.79 -33.55 -2.74
CA ALA A 5 2.75 -32.72 -3.46
C ALA A 5 3.02 -31.36 -2.78
N LEU A 6 2.23 -31.01 -1.76
CA LEU A 6 2.39 -29.78 -0.98
C LEU A 6 3.21 -29.98 0.30
N VAL A 7 3.71 -31.20 0.56
CA VAL A 7 4.51 -31.50 1.76
C VAL A 7 5.88 -32.02 1.34
N PHE A 8 6.90 -31.18 1.44
CA PHE A 8 8.29 -31.50 1.14
C PHE A 8 9.24 -30.49 1.79
N PRO A 9 10.51 -30.86 2.07
CA PRO A 9 11.50 -29.93 2.63
C PRO A 9 11.59 -28.59 1.87
N GLY A 10 11.25 -27.48 2.54
CA GLY A 10 11.25 -26.13 1.97
C GLY A 10 10.03 -25.78 1.10
N ALA A 11 8.91 -26.50 1.24
CA ALA A 11 7.63 -26.06 0.70
C ALA A 11 7.20 -24.72 1.34
N VAL A 12 6.27 -24.02 0.68
CA VAL A 12 5.59 -22.87 1.31
C VAL A 12 4.59 -23.42 2.31
N GLU A 13 4.60 -22.89 3.53
CA GLU A 13 3.61 -23.20 4.55
C GLU A 13 2.22 -22.70 4.15
N ILE A 14 1.22 -23.55 4.37
CA ILE A 14 -0.18 -23.27 4.12
C ILE A 14 -0.90 -23.55 5.43
N CYS A 15 -1.85 -22.72 5.84
CA CYS A 15 -2.60 -22.99 7.07
C CYS A 15 -3.62 -24.13 6.87
N ASP A 16 -3.13 -25.35 6.65
CA ASP A 16 -3.91 -26.56 6.42
C ASP A 16 -3.79 -27.59 7.57
N GLY A 17 -3.05 -27.25 8.64
CA GLY A 17 -2.83 -28.11 9.79
C GLY A 17 -1.73 -29.14 9.56
N LEU A 18 -0.92 -28.97 8.50
CA LEU A 18 0.26 -29.77 8.22
C LEU A 18 1.54 -28.93 8.36
N ASP A 19 2.66 -29.62 8.51
CA ASP A 19 4.00 -29.06 8.39
C ASP A 19 4.40 -29.30 6.93
N ASN A 20 4.17 -28.30 6.08
CA ASN A 20 4.37 -28.44 4.63
C ASN A 20 5.86 -28.51 4.30
N ASP A 21 6.69 -27.79 5.03
CA ASP A 21 8.12 -27.63 4.79
C ASP A 21 9.00 -28.63 5.53
N CYS A 22 8.40 -29.50 6.36
CA CYS A 22 9.06 -30.49 7.22
C CYS A 22 10.05 -29.87 8.22
N GLY A 23 9.84 -28.61 8.61
CA GLY A 23 10.65 -27.83 9.54
C GLY A 23 10.35 -28.11 11.02
N GLY A 24 9.30 -28.88 11.31
CA GLY A 24 8.89 -29.28 12.66
C GLY A 24 7.92 -28.31 13.34
N VAL A 25 7.40 -27.34 12.60
CA VAL A 25 6.34 -26.43 13.03
C VAL A 25 5.17 -26.65 12.09
N VAL A 26 4.00 -26.96 12.65
CA VAL A 26 2.75 -27.04 11.88
C VAL A 26 2.12 -25.66 11.91
N ASP A 27 1.77 -25.12 10.73
CA ASP A 27 1.22 -23.78 10.52
C ASP A 27 2.04 -22.71 11.29
N GLU A 28 2.94 -22.02 10.60
CA GLU A 28 3.77 -20.96 11.21
C GLU A 28 2.94 -20.06 12.14
N LEU A 29 3.42 -19.91 13.38
CA LEU A 29 2.72 -19.14 14.39
C LEU A 29 2.73 -17.67 13.99
N ASP A 30 1.58 -17.01 14.09
CA ASP A 30 1.44 -15.54 14.11
C ASP A 30 2.39 -14.94 15.16
N ALA A 31 3.57 -14.52 14.73
CA ALA A 31 4.68 -14.18 15.62
C ALA A 31 4.58 -12.77 16.21
N ASP A 32 3.81 -11.88 15.59
CA ASP A 32 3.57 -10.53 16.05
C ASP A 32 2.17 -10.30 16.65
N THR A 33 1.29 -11.29 16.56
CA THR A 33 -0.04 -11.38 17.18
C THR A 33 -1.08 -10.41 16.61
N ASP A 34 -0.97 -10.04 15.33
CA ASP A 34 -1.95 -9.18 14.65
C ASP A 34 -3.16 -9.96 14.08
N GLY A 35 -3.11 -11.29 14.15
CA GLY A 35 -4.13 -12.20 13.62
C GLY A 35 -3.85 -12.68 12.20
N PHE A 36 -2.72 -12.31 11.60
CA PHE A 36 -2.21 -12.76 10.31
C PHE A 36 -0.90 -13.53 10.54
N ALA A 37 -0.94 -14.84 10.34
CA ALA A 37 0.26 -15.66 10.35
C ALA A 37 0.95 -15.60 8.98
N ALA A 38 2.25 -15.90 8.93
CA ALA A 38 2.99 -16.09 7.67
C ALA A 38 2.25 -17.00 6.66
N CYS A 39 1.69 -18.14 7.11
CA CYS A 39 0.91 -19.04 6.26
C CYS A 39 -0.44 -18.45 5.78
N MET A 40 -0.93 -17.35 6.38
CA MET A 40 -2.09 -16.56 5.94
C MET A 40 -1.71 -15.42 4.99
N ALA A 41 -0.51 -15.49 4.41
CA ALA A 41 0.08 -14.50 3.53
C ALA A 41 0.40 -13.16 4.22
N ASP A 42 0.73 -13.20 5.52
CA ASP A 42 1.43 -12.09 6.14
C ASP A 42 2.79 -11.89 5.44
N CYS A 43 2.99 -10.70 4.89
CA CYS A 43 4.22 -10.33 4.22
C CYS A 43 5.43 -10.22 5.17
N ASN A 44 5.18 -9.96 6.46
CA ASN A 44 6.11 -9.53 7.50
C ASN A 44 5.51 -9.83 8.88
N ASP A 45 5.48 -11.12 9.21
CA ASP A 45 5.01 -11.72 10.47
C ASP A 45 5.77 -11.26 11.74
N ALA A 46 6.61 -10.24 11.64
CA ALA A 46 7.33 -9.60 12.75
C ALA A 46 6.89 -8.14 12.98
N ASP A 47 5.92 -7.64 12.23
CA ASP A 47 5.38 -6.28 12.32
C ASP A 47 3.84 -6.30 12.35
N PRO A 48 3.22 -6.16 13.54
CA PRO A 48 1.77 -6.28 13.70
C PRO A 48 1.00 -5.09 13.08
N GLY A 49 1.75 -4.15 12.49
CA GLY A 49 1.23 -3.04 11.74
C GLY A 49 1.05 -3.32 10.24
N ALA A 50 1.52 -4.46 9.72
CA ALA A 50 1.67 -4.66 8.28
C ALA A 50 1.60 -6.14 7.84
N HIS A 51 0.40 -6.60 7.51
CA HIS A 51 0.20 -7.97 7.01
C HIS A 51 0.12 -8.10 5.48
N ALA A 52 -0.08 -7.01 4.73
CA ALA A 52 -0.13 -7.09 3.27
C ALA A 52 0.33 -5.81 2.57
N VAL A 53 0.66 -5.91 1.27
CA VAL A 53 0.98 -4.73 0.46
C VAL A 53 -0.29 -3.86 0.31
N PRO A 54 -0.21 -2.53 0.57
CA PRO A 54 -1.35 -1.64 0.41
C PRO A 54 -1.96 -1.68 -0.99
N VAL A 55 -3.27 -1.92 -1.04
CA VAL A 55 -4.07 -1.85 -2.28
C VAL A 55 -4.13 -0.42 -2.83
N GLU A 56 -4.60 -0.26 -4.07
CA GLU A 56 -4.79 1.06 -4.67
C GLU A 56 -5.75 1.91 -3.83
N ALA A 57 -5.36 3.16 -3.55
CA ALA A 57 -6.23 4.11 -2.87
C ALA A 57 -7.36 4.54 -3.83
N THR A 58 -8.61 4.47 -3.34
CA THR A 58 -9.80 4.74 -4.14
C THR A 58 -10.67 5.82 -3.49
N ASP A 59 -11.66 6.29 -4.26
CA ASP A 59 -12.65 7.29 -3.83
C ASP A 59 -12.00 8.56 -3.26
N LEU A 60 -11.03 9.12 -4.00
CA LEU A 60 -10.42 10.40 -3.66
C LEU A 60 -11.44 11.54 -3.85
N PHE A 61 -11.67 12.34 -2.82
CA PHE A 61 -12.49 13.55 -2.90
C PHE A 61 -12.00 14.64 -1.95
N PHE A 62 -12.47 15.86 -2.16
CA PHE A 62 -12.18 17.01 -1.30
C PHE A 62 -13.35 17.26 -0.35
N THR A 63 -13.09 17.34 0.96
CA THR A 63 -14.12 17.71 1.95
C THR A 63 -14.31 19.21 2.06
N ASP A 64 -13.26 19.97 1.74
CA ASP A 64 -13.24 21.42 1.61
C ASP A 64 -12.21 21.81 0.54
N GLU A 65 -11.90 23.09 0.37
CA GLU A 65 -11.01 23.57 -0.70
C GLU A 65 -9.56 23.05 -0.63
N VAL A 66 -9.12 22.51 0.52
CA VAL A 66 -7.71 22.17 0.76
C VAL A 66 -7.49 20.77 1.33
N THR A 67 -8.53 20.12 1.85
CA THR A 67 -8.44 18.80 2.47
C THR A 67 -8.91 17.71 1.51
N LEU A 68 -7.94 16.97 0.98
CA LEU A 68 -8.13 15.73 0.23
C LEU A 68 -8.38 14.58 1.21
N THR A 69 -9.30 13.69 0.87
CA THR A 69 -9.59 12.44 1.59
C THR A 69 -9.74 11.27 0.61
N TRP A 70 -9.53 10.05 1.12
CA TRP A 70 -9.61 8.80 0.36
C TRP A 70 -10.07 7.63 1.25
N VAL A 71 -10.37 6.48 0.64
CA VAL A 71 -10.57 5.23 1.39
C VAL A 71 -9.22 4.71 1.87
N SER A 72 -9.04 4.61 3.20
CA SER A 72 -7.78 4.14 3.78
C SER A 72 -7.50 2.69 3.39
N THR A 73 -6.28 2.44 2.94
CA THR A 73 -5.78 1.10 2.59
C THR A 73 -5.33 0.29 3.81
N ALA A 74 -5.27 0.92 4.99
CA ALA A 74 -4.81 0.29 6.23
C ALA A 74 -5.69 -0.90 6.68
N GLY A 75 -6.97 -0.91 6.31
CA GLY A 75 -7.87 -2.03 6.63
C GLY A 75 -7.53 -3.33 5.90
N ALA A 76 -6.80 -3.26 4.79
CA ALA A 76 -6.40 -4.42 3.99
C ALA A 76 -4.91 -4.75 4.09
N ALA A 77 -4.11 -3.86 4.67
CA ALA A 77 -2.66 -3.92 4.67
C ALA A 77 -2.02 -3.71 6.05
N GLY A 78 -2.82 -3.44 7.07
CA GLY A 78 -2.37 -3.23 8.43
C GLY A 78 -2.35 -1.76 8.87
N PRO A 79 -2.51 -1.52 10.19
CA PRO A 79 -2.71 -0.18 10.75
C PRO A 79 -1.49 0.73 10.67
N ALA A 80 -0.27 0.21 10.44
CA ALA A 80 0.93 1.01 10.24
C ALA A 80 1.06 1.59 8.82
N THR A 81 0.10 1.31 7.93
CA THR A 81 0.07 1.88 6.58
C THR A 81 0.02 3.40 6.62
N VAL A 82 1.06 4.05 6.09
CA VAL A 82 1.09 5.49 5.80
C VAL A 82 0.72 5.72 4.34
N HIS A 83 0.30 6.93 3.98
CA HIS A 83 -0.01 7.28 2.60
C HIS A 83 0.89 8.38 2.08
N ASP A 84 1.43 8.20 0.89
CA ASP A 84 2.10 9.26 0.14
C ASP A 84 1.12 9.85 -0.87
N ILE A 85 1.09 11.17 -0.93
CA ILE A 85 0.26 11.95 -1.84
C ILE A 85 1.21 12.71 -2.77
N ALA A 86 1.28 12.25 -4.01
CA ALA A 86 1.96 12.95 -5.08
C ALA A 86 1.04 14.00 -5.68
N ILE A 87 1.55 15.22 -5.82
CA ILE A 87 0.78 16.40 -6.23
C ILE A 87 1.57 17.13 -7.30
N GLY A 88 0.91 17.60 -8.36
CA GLY A 88 1.54 18.43 -9.38
C GLY A 88 0.52 19.22 -10.20
N LEU A 89 0.98 20.16 -11.01
CA LEU A 89 0.10 20.93 -11.90
C LEU A 89 -0.39 20.08 -13.07
N VAL A 90 -1.67 20.19 -13.41
CA VAL A 90 -2.27 19.51 -14.58
C VAL A 90 -1.62 19.94 -15.89
N SER A 91 -1.13 21.18 -15.97
CA SER A 91 -0.38 21.69 -17.12
C SER A 91 0.98 21.01 -17.33
N GLU A 92 1.48 20.29 -16.33
CA GLU A 92 2.76 19.57 -16.36
C GLU A 92 2.59 18.05 -16.48
N LEU A 93 1.37 17.56 -16.75
CA LEU A 93 1.19 16.16 -17.09
C LEU A 93 2.00 15.79 -18.36
N PRO A 94 2.56 14.56 -18.44
CA PRO A 94 2.29 13.39 -17.60
C PRO A 94 3.03 13.37 -16.25
N VAL A 95 2.52 12.56 -15.33
CA VAL A 95 3.10 12.30 -13.99
C VAL A 95 4.57 11.87 -14.11
N GLY A 96 5.41 12.34 -13.20
CA GLY A 96 6.84 12.08 -13.10
C GLY A 96 7.72 13.04 -13.91
N SER A 97 7.14 14.04 -14.57
CA SER A 97 7.89 14.95 -15.46
C SER A 97 7.79 16.43 -15.07
N GLY A 98 6.92 16.78 -14.12
CA GLY A 98 6.68 18.15 -13.69
C GLY A 98 7.69 18.64 -12.65
N ILE A 99 8.13 19.90 -12.77
CA ILE A 99 8.97 20.56 -11.75
C ILE A 99 8.15 21.04 -10.54
N SER A 100 6.83 21.11 -10.70
CA SER A 100 5.89 21.46 -9.64
C SER A 100 5.50 20.26 -8.77
N GLU A 101 6.04 19.07 -9.07
CA GLU A 101 5.73 17.87 -8.30
C GLU A 101 6.21 18.00 -6.85
N SER A 102 5.32 17.67 -5.93
CA SER A 102 5.58 17.70 -4.50
C SER A 102 4.99 16.46 -3.83
N CYS A 103 5.54 16.12 -2.66
CA CYS A 103 5.09 14.99 -1.86
C CYS A 103 4.55 15.46 -0.52
N VAL A 104 3.38 14.95 -0.14
CA VAL A 104 2.83 15.06 1.20
C VAL A 104 2.65 13.65 1.74
N THR A 105 3.08 13.39 2.97
CA THR A 105 2.84 12.09 3.64
C THR A 105 1.78 12.26 4.70
N ALA A 106 0.73 11.43 4.64
CA ALA A 106 -0.26 11.29 5.68
C ALA A 106 0.16 10.15 6.64
N PRO A 107 0.17 10.40 7.97
CA PRO A 107 0.61 9.41 8.94
C PRO A 107 -0.36 8.24 9.05
N ALA A 108 0.13 7.14 9.62
CA ALA A 108 -0.65 5.93 9.87
C ALA A 108 -1.92 6.22 10.67
N GLY A 109 -3.01 5.52 10.35
CA GLY A 109 -4.33 5.74 10.96
C GLY A 109 -5.07 6.99 10.47
N THR A 110 -4.55 7.70 9.46
CA THR A 110 -5.25 8.83 8.81
C THR A 110 -5.59 8.50 7.37
N ASN A 111 -6.54 9.26 6.80
CA ASN A 111 -6.97 9.13 5.41
C ASN A 111 -7.25 10.49 4.77
N THR A 112 -6.55 11.52 5.27
CA THR A 112 -6.72 12.91 4.85
C THR A 112 -5.37 13.59 4.73
N ALA A 113 -5.24 14.48 3.76
CA ALA A 113 -4.08 15.35 3.60
C ALA A 113 -4.52 16.76 3.24
N THR A 114 -3.87 17.76 3.81
CA THR A 114 -4.10 19.17 3.48
C THR A 114 -3.05 19.63 2.49
N HIS A 115 -3.49 20.24 1.38
CA HIS A 115 -2.61 20.82 0.37
C HIS A 115 -2.88 22.31 0.18
N LEU A 116 -1.80 23.10 0.26
CA LEU A 116 -1.78 24.54 0.01
C LEU A 116 -0.51 24.88 -0.79
N PRO A 117 -0.53 25.94 -1.61
CA PRO A 117 -1.66 26.86 -1.85
C PRO A 117 -2.75 26.27 -2.75
N VAL A 118 -3.95 26.88 -2.74
CA VAL A 118 -4.97 26.60 -3.77
C VAL A 118 -4.49 27.12 -5.14
N PRO A 119 -4.86 26.45 -6.25
CA PRO A 119 -4.38 26.84 -7.57
C PRO A 119 -4.88 28.23 -7.96
N LEU A 120 -4.09 28.97 -8.74
CA LEU A 120 -4.51 30.25 -9.28
C LEU A 120 -5.69 30.05 -10.26
N PRO A 121 -6.53 31.09 -10.49
CA PRO A 121 -7.60 30.99 -11.46
C PRO A 121 -7.09 30.55 -12.84
N GLY A 122 -7.57 29.40 -13.32
CA GLY A 122 -7.16 28.79 -14.58
C GLY A 122 -6.19 27.62 -14.43
N ASP A 123 -5.57 27.46 -13.26
CA ASP A 123 -4.70 26.32 -12.93
C ASP A 123 -5.49 25.22 -12.22
N SER A 124 -4.94 24.01 -12.23
CA SER A 124 -5.46 22.88 -11.46
C SER A 124 -4.32 21.94 -11.06
N TYR A 125 -4.50 21.26 -9.93
CA TYR A 125 -3.60 20.21 -9.46
C TYR A 125 -4.17 18.84 -9.78
N TRP A 126 -3.29 17.88 -10.08
CA TRP A 126 -3.59 16.46 -10.01
C TRP A 126 -3.07 15.90 -8.68
N TYR A 127 -3.70 14.81 -8.22
CA TYR A 127 -3.37 14.14 -6.96
C TYR A 127 -3.34 12.63 -7.21
N LEU A 128 -2.33 11.96 -6.67
CA LEU A 128 -2.24 10.50 -6.61
C LEU A 128 -1.91 10.09 -5.19
N VAL A 129 -2.59 9.08 -4.69
CA VAL A 129 -2.38 8.56 -3.35
C VAL A 129 -1.97 7.09 -3.45
N ARG A 130 -0.94 6.69 -2.71
CA ARG A 130 -0.62 5.27 -2.50
C ARG A 130 -0.39 5.01 -1.02
N GLY A 131 -0.70 3.80 -0.57
CA GLY A 131 -0.27 3.33 0.74
C GLY A 131 1.15 2.75 0.69
N ARG A 132 1.87 2.79 1.81
CA ARG A 132 3.09 2.00 2.02
C ARG A 132 3.22 1.58 3.48
N ASN A 133 3.83 0.43 3.69
CA ASN A 133 4.15 -0.14 5.00
C ASN A 133 5.45 -0.96 4.89
N SER A 134 5.76 -1.78 5.89
CA SER A 134 6.95 -2.63 5.88
C SER A 134 6.88 -3.79 4.86
N CYS A 135 5.69 -4.16 4.38
CA CYS A 135 5.55 -5.12 3.27
C CYS A 135 6.14 -4.59 1.98
N ALA A 136 5.62 -3.46 1.52
CA ALA A 136 6.02 -2.76 0.31
C ALA A 136 5.22 -1.45 0.17
N SER A 137 5.52 -0.72 -0.89
CA SER A 137 4.64 0.35 -1.38
C SER A 137 3.59 -0.22 -2.33
N GLY A 138 2.35 0.27 -2.20
CA GLY A 138 1.31 0.11 -3.21
C GLY A 138 1.59 0.94 -4.47
N THR A 139 0.65 0.94 -5.40
CA THR A 139 0.77 1.66 -6.67
C THR A 139 0.07 3.02 -6.62
N TYR A 140 0.45 3.95 -7.51
CA TYR A 140 -0.31 5.18 -7.78
C TYR A 140 -1.43 4.96 -8.83
N GLY A 141 -1.79 3.71 -9.06
CA GLY A 141 -2.65 3.28 -10.16
C GLY A 141 -2.00 3.39 -11.54
N ASP A 142 -2.80 3.10 -12.56
CA ASP A 142 -2.37 3.11 -13.95
C ASP A 142 -2.84 4.35 -14.71
N ALA A 143 -2.01 4.80 -15.64
CA ALA A 143 -2.41 5.65 -16.76
C ALA A 143 -3.23 4.85 -17.79
N GLY A 144 -3.60 5.51 -18.89
CA GLY A 144 -4.28 4.83 -19.99
C GLY A 144 -3.49 3.60 -20.49
N TYR A 145 -4.20 2.53 -20.83
CA TYR A 145 -3.64 1.26 -21.31
C TYR A 145 -2.85 0.44 -20.27
N GLY A 146 -3.07 0.66 -18.96
CA GLY A 146 -2.47 -0.16 -17.90
C GLY A 146 -0.98 0.13 -17.67
N ILE A 147 -0.52 1.34 -18.03
CA ILE A 147 0.85 1.78 -17.78
C ILE A 147 0.91 2.38 -16.38
N PRO A 148 1.72 1.85 -15.44
CA PRO A 148 1.78 2.38 -14.09
C PRO A 148 2.18 3.85 -14.06
N ARG A 149 1.56 4.63 -13.16
CA ARG A 149 2.00 5.99 -12.85
C ARG A 149 3.22 5.93 -11.94
N VAL A 150 4.29 6.61 -12.32
CA VAL A 150 5.55 6.65 -11.57
C VAL A 150 5.94 8.11 -11.37
N THR A 151 6.32 8.46 -10.14
CA THR A 151 6.92 9.76 -9.78
C THR A 151 8.14 9.49 -8.90
N GLU A 152 9.18 10.29 -9.07
CA GLU A 152 10.41 10.18 -8.27
C GLU A 152 10.35 11.03 -6.98
N ILE A 153 9.30 11.86 -6.82
CA ILE A 153 9.20 12.83 -5.72
C ILE A 153 8.62 12.25 -4.44
N CYS A 154 7.78 11.21 -4.54
CA CYS A 154 7.29 10.45 -3.41
C CYS A 154 7.90 9.05 -3.40
N PRO A 155 9.00 8.82 -2.65
CA PRO A 155 9.67 7.53 -2.52
C PRO A 155 8.95 6.55 -1.61
#